data_AF-A0A957H973-F1
#
_entry.id   AF-A0A957H973-F1
#
_cell.length_a   1.000
_cell.length_b   1.000
_cell.length_c   1.000
_cell.angle_alpha   90.00
_cell.angle_beta   90.00
_cell.angle_gamma   90.00
#
_symmetry.space_group_name_H-M   'P 1'
#
loop_
_entity.id
_entity.type
_entity.pdbx_description
1 polymer ?
#
loop_
_entity_poly.entity_id
_entity_poly.type
_entity_poly.pdbx_seq_one_letter_code
_entity_poly.pdbx_strand_id
1 'polypeptide(L)' 'MNYWLNTVSRDHVRLGVAGGFTQANHGSPHNLRRMQRGDWLVFYSPRTQFRDGD' A
#
# COMPACT_ATOMS: atom_id res chain seq x y z
N MET A 1 -17.22 -7.37 -1.70
CA MET A 1 -16.10 -6.76 -2.45
C MET A 1 -15.78 -5.44 -1.77
N ASN A 2 -14.69 -5.39 -1.00
CA ASN A 2 -14.26 -4.16 -0.35
C ASN A 2 -13.09 -3.53 -1.11
N TYR A 3 -12.94 -2.22 -0.91
CA TYR A 3 -11.82 -1.44 -1.44
C TYR A 3 -11.07 -0.82 -0.27
N TRP A 4 -9.76 -1.02 -0.24
CA TRP A 4 -8.86 -0.54 0.80
C TRP A 4 -7.97 0.54 0.21
N LEU A 5 -7.79 1.65 0.92
CA LEU A 5 -6.88 2.72 0.51
C LEU A 5 -5.60 2.67 1.35
N ASN A 6 -4.45 2.64 0.69
CA ASN A 6 -3.15 2.74 1.34
C ASN A 6 -2.39 3.96 0.83
N THR A 7 -2.03 4.86 1.74
CA THR A 7 -1.28 6.07 1.43
C THR A 7 0.21 5.78 1.53
N VAL A 8 0.89 5.65 0.39
CA VAL A 8 2.30 5.23 0.30
C VAL A 8 2.98 6.01 -0.82
N SER A 9 4.24 6.42 -0.64
CA SER A 9 4.98 7.11 -1.71
C SER A 9 5.09 6.25 -2.96
N ARG A 10 5.06 6.88 -4.13
CA ARG A 10 5.02 6.19 -5.44
C ARG A 10 6.15 5.17 -5.58
N ASP A 11 7.36 5.54 -5.22
CA ASP A 11 8.54 4.69 -5.42
C ASP A 11 8.49 3.47 -4.47
N HIS A 12 7.94 3.62 -3.26
CA HIS A 12 7.71 2.49 -2.36
C HIS A 12 6.64 1.54 -2.92
N VAL A 13 5.54 2.07 -3.50
CA VAL A 13 4.55 1.23 -4.21
C VAL A 13 5.22 0.44 -5.34
N ARG A 14 6.08 1.08 -6.13
CA ARG A 14 6.81 0.42 -7.23
C ARG A 14 7.71 -0.72 -6.73
N LEU A 15 8.39 -0.53 -5.60
CA LEU A 15 9.17 -1.61 -4.97
C LEU A 15 8.28 -2.79 -4.57
N GLY A 16 7.11 -2.52 -3.98
CA GLY A 16 6.13 -3.56 -3.63
C GLY A 16 5.62 -4.32 -4.86
N VAL A 17 5.27 -3.60 -5.93
CA VAL A 17 4.86 -4.21 -7.21
C VAL A 17 5.96 -5.10 -7.79
N ALA A 18 7.20 -4.60 -7.85
CA ALA A 18 8.34 -5.38 -8.34
C ALA A 18 8.62 -6.63 -7.49
N GLY A 19 8.41 -6.53 -6.17
CA GLY A 19 8.54 -7.65 -5.24
C GLY A 19 7.33 -8.59 -5.15
N GLY A 20 6.19 -8.24 -5.76
CA GLY A 20 4.95 -8.99 -5.65
C GLY A 20 4.32 -8.97 -4.25
N PHE A 21 4.61 -7.94 -3.44
CA PHE A 21 4.06 -7.80 -2.08
C PHE A 21 3.68 -6.35 -1.76
N THR A 22 2.96 -6.15 -0.66
CA THR A 22 2.69 -4.82 -0.12
C THR A 22 2.80 -4.85 1.39
N GLN A 23 3.23 -3.74 1.98
CA GLN A 23 3.13 -3.48 3.41
C GLN A 23 2.24 -2.27 3.63
N ALA A 24 1.40 -2.33 4.66
CA ALA A 24 0.52 -1.24 5.06
C ALA A 24 0.60 -1.07 6.57
N ASN A 25 0.13 0.07 7.07
CA ASN A 25 0.00 0.32 8.51
C ASN A 25 1.33 0.13 9.29
N HIS A 26 2.46 0.53 8.70
CA HIS A 26 3.80 0.32 9.25
C HIS A 26 4.11 -1.14 9.66
N GLY A 27 3.54 -2.11 8.93
CA GLY A 27 3.72 -3.53 9.22
C GLY A 27 2.74 -4.10 10.25
N SER A 28 1.83 -3.29 10.80
CA SER A 28 0.80 -3.80 11.72
C SER A 28 -0.23 -4.65 10.98
N PRO A 29 -0.48 -5.91 11.45
CA PRO A 29 -1.32 -6.86 10.74
C PRO A 29 -2.83 -6.62 10.95
N HIS A 30 -3.23 -5.73 11.86
CA HIS A 30 -4.63 -5.60 12.31
C HIS A 30 -5.62 -5.35 11.16
N ASN A 31 -5.34 -4.37 10.30
CA ASN A 31 -6.20 -4.04 9.17
C ASN A 31 -6.07 -5.08 8.03
N LEU A 32 -4.85 -5.54 7.75
CA LEU A 32 -4.59 -6.51 6.68
C LEU A 32 -5.28 -7.86 6.92
N ARG A 33 -5.40 -8.31 8.17
CA ARG A 33 -6.11 -9.54 8.55
C ARG A 33 -7.61 -9.52 8.22
N ARG A 34 -8.19 -8.35 7.99
CA ARG A 34 -9.61 -8.19 7.62
C ARG A 34 -9.85 -8.33 6.12
N MET A 35 -8.80 -8.23 5.30
CA MET A 35 -8.92 -8.37 3.85
C MET A 35 -9.30 -9.80 3.48
N GLN A 36 -10.13 -9.93 2.45
CA GLN A 36 -10.56 -11.23 1.91
C GLN A 36 -10.13 -11.35 0.44
N ARG A 37 -10.02 -12.59 -0.06
CA ARG A 37 -9.78 -12.83 -1.49
C ARG A 37 -10.87 -12.14 -2.31
N GLY A 38 -10.47 -11.36 -3.30
CA GLY A 38 -11.34 -10.55 -4.14
C GLY A 38 -11.37 -9.07 -3.76
N ASP A 39 -11.02 -8.71 -2.52
CA ASP A 39 -10.88 -7.29 -2.16
C ASP A 39 -9.77 -6.61 -2.98
N TRP A 40 -9.93 -5.31 -3.20
CA TRP A 40 -8.98 -4.49 -3.92
C TRP A 40 -8.21 -3.58 -2.97
N LEU A 41 -6.90 -3.44 -3.23
CA LEU A 41 -6.05 -2.44 -2.58
C LEU A 41 -5.71 -1.35 -3.59
N VAL A 42 -6.10 -0.12 -3.27
CA VAL A 42 -5.79 1.08 -4.05
C VAL A 42 -4.68 1.83 -3.35
N PHE A 43 -3.65 2.22 -4.10
CA PHE A 43 -2.58 3.07 -3.60
C PHE A 43 -2.85 4.52 -3.97
N TYR A 44 -2.79 5.40 -2.98
CA TYR A 44 -2.70 6.84 -3.19
C TYR A 44 -1.29 7.30 -2.82
N SER A 45 -0.60 7.91 -3.78
CA SER A 45 0.77 8.36 -3.61
C SER A 45 0.81 9.89 -3.62
N PRO A 46 0.66 10.54 -2.45
CA PRO A 46 0.75 12.00 -2.36
C PRO A 46 2.17 12.53 -2.57
N ARG A 47 3.17 11.63 -2.51
CA ARG A 47 4.59 11.94 -2.68
C ARG A 47 5.24 10.92 -3.58
N THR A 48 6.25 11.34 -4.33
CA THR A 48 7.03 10.42 -5.17
C THR A 48 7.93 9.50 -4.33
N GLN A 49 8.58 10.03 -3.29
CA GLN A 49 9.48 9.32 -2.37
C GLN A 49 9.09 9.53 -0.90
N PHE A 50 9.61 8.68 -0.02
CA PHE A 50 9.42 8.87 1.42
C PHE A 50 10.26 10.06 1.89
N ARG A 51 9.63 11.00 2.59
CA ARG A 51 10.20 12.28 3.09
C ARG A 51 10.54 13.32 1.99
N ASP A 52 11.32 12.94 0.99
CA ASP A 52 12.00 13.94 0.14
C ASP A 52 11.45 14.08 -1.29
N GLY A 53 10.45 13.29 -1.67
CA GLY A 53 9.90 13.36 -3.03
C GLY A 53 8.90 14.49 -3.22
N ASP A 54 8.69 14.94 -4.46
CA ASP A 54 7.64 15.91 -4.84
C ASP A 54 6.24 15.51 -4.31
#